data_AF-A0A7Y5JVT1-F1
#
_entry.id   AF-A0A7Y5JVT1-F1
#
_cell.length_a   1.000
_cell.length_b   1.000
_cell.length_c   1.000
_cell.angle_alpha   90.00
_cell.angle_beta   90.00
_cell.angle_gamma   90.00
#
_symmetry.space_group_name_H-M   'P 1'
#
loop_
_entity.id
_entity.type
_entity.pdbx_description
1 polymer ?
#
loop_
_entity_poly.entity_id
_entity_poly.type
_entity_poly.pdbx_seq_one_letter_code
_entity_poly.pdbx_strand_id
1 'polypeptide(L)'
;LDNLSGGPTAVGTRLKYHYKDGNRTGVMDGSVVAREQDRKLTNRFTDKMMDVTVDFDVAPGATPDQTTLTHTVTIDTKGFGKVFTPMIRRQLPGQTTGAMAELKRLAESGA
;
A
#
# COMPACT_ATOMS: atom_id res chain seq x y z
N LEU A 1 6.25 6.58 5.18
CA LEU A 1 5.64 5.43 5.88
C LEU A 1 6.62 5.08 6.96
N ASP A 2 6.20 5.17 8.20
CA ASP A 2 7.12 5.02 9.32
C ASP A 2 6.85 3.68 10.00
N ASN A 3 7.90 2.86 10.16
CA ASN A 3 7.85 1.69 11.01
C ASN A 3 8.07 2.15 12.46
N LEU A 4 7.03 2.02 13.27
CA LEU A 4 7.04 2.52 14.65
C LEU A 4 7.49 1.48 15.69
N SER A 5 7.82 0.26 15.24
CA SER A 5 8.10 -0.87 16.14
C SER A 5 9.60 -1.13 16.32
N GLY A 6 10.47 -0.44 15.58
CA GLY A 6 11.93 -0.47 15.74
C GLY A 6 12.62 -1.80 15.40
N GLY A 7 11.87 -2.85 15.08
CA GLY A 7 12.37 -4.19 14.72
C GLY A 7 12.01 -4.60 13.28
N PRO A 8 12.38 -5.84 12.88
CA PRO A 8 12.04 -6.38 11.56
C PRO A 8 10.55 -6.27 11.31
N THR A 9 10.18 -5.81 10.12
CA THR A 9 8.77 -5.70 9.72
C THR A 9 8.14 -7.10 9.75
N ALA A 10 7.39 -7.41 10.80
CA ALA A 10 6.66 -8.67 10.99
C ALA A 10 5.16 -8.39 11.19
N VAL A 11 4.33 -9.44 11.17
CA VAL A 11 2.90 -9.29 11.49
C VAL A 11 2.74 -8.61 12.85
N GLY A 12 1.85 -7.63 12.92
CA GLY A 12 1.64 -6.80 14.12
C GLY A 12 2.55 -5.57 14.23
N THR A 13 3.54 -5.41 13.34
CA THR A 13 4.36 -4.19 13.28
C THR A 13 3.46 -2.98 13.06
N ARG A 14 3.53 -2.01 13.98
CA ARG A 14 2.81 -0.74 13.90
C ARG A 14 3.44 0.15 12.85
N LEU A 15 2.59 0.73 12.01
CA LEU A 15 2.93 1.60 10.91
C LEU A 15 2.23 2.94 11.06
N LYS A 16 2.83 3.99 10.52
CA LYS A 16 2.18 5.29 10.35
C LYS A 16 2.31 5.77 8.91
N TYR A 17 1.17 5.93 8.26
CA TYR A 17 1.11 6.36 6.87
C TYR A 17 0.79 7.84 6.80
N HIS A 18 1.72 8.61 6.23
CA HIS A 18 1.55 10.04 5.95
C HIS A 18 1.18 10.19 4.48
N TYR A 19 0.04 10.84 4.20
CA TYR A 19 -0.39 11.12 2.83
C TYR A 19 -0.52 12.62 2.58
N LYS A 20 -0.32 12.99 1.31
CA LYS A 20 -0.59 14.33 0.78
C LYS A 20 -1.41 14.18 -0.49
N ASP A 21 -2.66 14.62 -0.44
CA ASP A 21 -3.59 14.64 -1.57
C ASP A 21 -4.00 16.10 -1.85
N GLY A 22 -3.39 16.69 -2.87
CA GLY A 22 -3.50 18.11 -3.15
C GLY A 22 -3.07 18.97 -1.95
N ASN A 23 -4.02 19.75 -1.42
CA ASN A 23 -3.82 20.60 -0.23
C ASN A 23 -4.08 19.86 1.10
N ARG A 24 -4.54 18.61 1.07
CA ARG A 24 -4.84 17.84 2.28
C ARG A 24 -3.66 16.95 2.63
N THR A 25 -3.09 17.17 3.81
CA THR A 25 -2.17 16.23 4.45
C THR A 25 -2.88 15.49 5.57
N GLY A 26 -2.59 14.22 5.74
CA GLY A 26 -3.17 13.42 6.81
C GLY A 26 -2.26 12.28 7.25
N VAL A 27 -2.65 11.67 8.36
CA VAL A 27 -1.92 10.55 8.96
C VAL A 27 -2.92 9.44 9.25
N MET A 28 -2.57 8.21 8.88
CA MET A 28 -3.32 7.01 9.24
C MET A 28 -2.43 6.09 10.08
N ASP A 29 -3.00 5.56 11.14
CA ASP A 29 -2.37 4.47 11.88
C ASP A 29 -2.60 3.16 11.11
N GLY A 30 -1.62 2.28 11.17
CA GLY A 30 -1.73 1.00 10.50
C GLY A 30 -0.86 -0.08 11.12
N SER A 31 -0.92 -1.25 10.49
CA SER A 31 -0.14 -2.41 10.88
C SER A 31 0.09 -3.36 9.71
N VAL A 32 1.16 -4.13 9.80
CA VAL A 32 1.35 -5.32 8.96
C VAL A 32 0.39 -6.40 9.45
N VAL A 33 -0.51 -6.87 8.58
CA VAL A 33 -1.52 -7.89 8.91
C VAL A 33 -1.18 -9.26 8.33
N ALA A 34 -0.39 -9.33 7.26
CA ALA A 34 0.19 -10.57 6.77
C ALA A 34 1.60 -10.32 6.24
N ARG A 35 2.49 -11.30 6.45
CA ARG A 35 3.83 -11.31 5.86
C ARG A 35 4.27 -12.74 5.62
N GLU A 36 4.64 -13.03 4.39
CA GLU A 36 5.36 -14.22 3.98
C GLU A 36 6.59 -13.75 3.24
N GLN A 37 7.77 -14.16 3.72
CA GLN A 37 9.03 -13.73 3.12
C GLN A 37 9.03 -14.03 1.61
N ASP A 38 9.42 -13.03 0.82
CA ASP A 38 9.55 -13.06 -0.64
C ASP A 38 8.25 -13.40 -1.41
N ARG A 39 7.10 -13.49 -0.73
CA ARG A 39 5.81 -13.81 -1.36
C ARG A 39 4.72 -12.78 -1.08
N LYS A 40 4.48 -12.43 0.19
CA LYS A 40 3.29 -11.67 0.56
C LYS A 40 3.57 -10.60 1.60
N LEU A 41 2.97 -9.43 1.40
CA LEU A 41 2.92 -8.38 2.41
C LEU A 41 1.56 -7.70 2.34
N THR A 42 0.80 -7.78 3.43
CA THR A 42 -0.46 -7.06 3.57
C THR A 42 -0.33 -6.05 4.70
N ASN A 43 -0.60 -4.79 4.39
CA ASN A 43 -0.69 -3.69 5.34
C ASN A 43 -2.12 -3.19 5.43
N ARG A 44 -2.58 -2.87 6.64
CA ARG A 44 -3.87 -2.23 6.86
C ARG A 44 -3.67 -0.89 7.55
N PHE A 45 -4.36 0.13 7.05
CA PHE A 45 -4.42 1.47 7.61
C PHE A 45 -5.87 1.83 7.90
N THR A 46 -6.09 2.58 8.97
CA THR A 46 -7.44 3.02 9.36
C THR A 46 -7.41 4.45 9.88
N ASP A 47 -8.43 5.22 9.53
CA ASP A 47 -8.76 6.48 10.17
C ASP A 47 -10.29 6.63 10.33
N LYS A 48 -10.76 7.81 10.74
CA LYS A 48 -12.20 8.07 10.95
C LYS A 48 -13.03 8.04 9.65
N MET A 49 -12.40 8.15 8.49
CA MET A 49 -13.05 8.30 7.20
C MET A 49 -12.88 7.08 6.30
N MET A 50 -11.85 6.25 6.48
CA MET A 50 -11.60 5.10 5.62
C MET A 50 -10.77 4.01 6.29
N ASP A 51 -10.99 2.79 5.81
CA ASP A 51 -10.01 1.71 5.92
C ASP A 51 -9.32 1.51 4.57
N VAL A 52 -8.01 1.31 4.60
CA VAL A 52 -7.21 1.02 3.41
C VAL A 52 -6.43 -0.26 3.66
N THR A 53 -6.59 -1.23 2.78
CA THR A 53 -5.77 -2.44 2.74
C THR A 53 -4.88 -2.38 1.51
N VAL A 54 -3.59 -2.58 1.72
CA VAL A 54 -2.58 -2.67 0.66
C VAL A 54 -2.02 -4.07 0.70
N ASP A 55 -2.25 -4.83 -0.36
CA ASP A 55 -1.76 -6.20 -0.51
C ASP A 55 -0.75 -6.27 -1.65
N PHE A 56 0.41 -6.82 -1.36
CA PHE A 56 1.44 -7.18 -2.32
C PHE A 56 1.54 -8.69 -2.38
N ASP A 57 1.40 -9.23 -3.58
CA ASP A 57 1.52 -10.66 -3.87
C ASP A 57 2.55 -10.86 -4.99
N VAL A 58 3.58 -11.64 -4.68
CA VAL A 58 4.69 -11.96 -5.57
C VAL A 58 4.53 -13.39 -6.05
N ALA A 59 4.53 -13.55 -7.36
CA ALA A 59 4.48 -14.84 -8.03
C ALA A 59 5.56 -14.95 -9.10
N PRO A 60 5.99 -16.17 -9.47
CA PRO A 60 6.82 -16.38 -10.65
C PRO A 60 6.21 -15.72 -11.90
N GLY A 61 7.07 -15.15 -12.74
CA GLY A 61 6.69 -14.58 -14.02
C GLY A 61 6.46 -15.65 -15.10
N ALA A 62 6.13 -15.20 -16.30
CA ALA A 62 5.92 -16.09 -17.44
C ALA A 62 7.21 -16.81 -17.88
N THR A 63 8.38 -16.23 -17.59
CA THR A 63 9.70 -16.83 -17.82
C THR A 63 10.49 -16.98 -16.51
N PRO A 64 11.52 -17.85 -16.46
CA PRO A 64 12.27 -18.13 -15.23
C PRO A 64 12.93 -16.91 -14.57
N ASP A 65 13.28 -15.90 -15.36
CA ASP A 65 13.94 -14.66 -14.88
C ASP A 65 12.95 -13.52 -14.62
N GLN A 66 11.65 -13.80 -14.64
CA GLN A 66 10.61 -12.81 -14.42
C GLN A 66 9.89 -13.05 -13.10
N THR A 67 9.39 -11.96 -12.53
CA THR A 67 8.53 -11.95 -11.35
C THR A 67 7.29 -11.12 -11.65
N THR A 68 6.13 -11.62 -11.25
CA THR A 68 4.88 -10.88 -11.27
C THR A 68 4.60 -10.35 -9.86
N LEU A 69 4.50 -9.03 -9.72
CA LEU A 69 4.06 -8.39 -8.49
C LEU A 69 2.65 -7.82 -8.68
N THR A 70 1.68 -8.36 -7.96
CA THR A 70 0.32 -7.84 -7.92
C THR A 70 0.18 -6.90 -6.73
N HIS A 71 -0.18 -5.65 -7.00
CA HIS A 71 -0.45 -4.64 -5.98
C HIS A 71 -1.95 -4.32 -5.95
N THR A 72 -2.61 -4.76 -4.88
CA THR A 72 -4.04 -4.55 -4.67
C THR A 72 -4.27 -3.52 -3.57
N VAL A 73 -5.00 -2.45 -3.89
CA VAL A 73 -5.42 -1.44 -2.92
C VAL A 73 -6.93 -1.50 -2.77
N THR A 74 -7.40 -1.88 -1.59
CA THR A 74 -8.82 -1.87 -1.23
C THR A 74 -9.09 -0.70 -0.30
N ILE A 75 -10.03 0.17 -0.67
CA ILE A 75 -10.42 1.33 0.14
C ILE A 75 -11.90 1.26 0.48
N ASP A 76 -12.20 1.17 1.77
CA ASP A 76 -13.55 1.18 2.31
C ASP A 76 -13.81 2.53 3.00
N THR A 77 -14.62 3.38 2.36
CA THR A 77 -14.97 4.70 2.91
C THR A 77 -16.10 4.59 3.95
N LYS A 78 -16.00 5.40 5.01
CA LYS A 78 -16.88 5.42 6.19
C LYS A 78 -17.35 6.84 6.49
N GLY A 79 -18.55 6.97 7.06
CA GLY A 79 -19.11 8.27 7.45
C GLY A 79 -19.06 9.31 6.33
N PHE A 80 -18.52 10.50 6.63
CA PHE A 80 -18.30 11.57 5.65
C PHE A 80 -17.35 11.19 4.51
N GLY A 81 -16.48 10.19 4.69
CA GLY A 81 -15.58 9.68 3.65
C GLY A 81 -16.33 9.19 2.40
N LYS A 82 -17.59 8.74 2.56
CA LYS A 82 -18.41 8.27 1.43
C LYS A 82 -18.63 9.33 0.36
N VAL A 83 -18.70 10.61 0.74
CA VAL A 83 -18.88 11.74 -0.19
C VAL A 83 -17.71 11.86 -1.16
N PHE A 84 -16.51 11.46 -0.74
CA PHE A 84 -15.29 11.55 -1.55
C PHE A 84 -15.00 10.29 -2.39
N THR A 85 -15.81 9.23 -2.27
CA THR A 85 -15.60 7.95 -2.96
C THR A 85 -15.40 8.10 -4.49
N PRO A 86 -16.21 8.89 -5.22
CA PRO A 86 -16.04 9.03 -6.66
C PRO A 86 -14.68 9.67 -7.04
N MET A 87 -14.24 10.65 -6.26
CA MET A 87 -12.96 11.32 -6.47
C MET A 87 -11.78 10.38 -6.20
N ILE A 88 -11.83 9.64 -5.09
CA ILE A 88 -10.83 8.63 -4.71
C ILE A 88 -10.69 7.60 -5.83
N ARG A 89 -11.80 7.02 -6.31
CA ARG A 89 -11.80 6.04 -7.42
C ARG A 89 -11.15 6.58 -8.69
N ARG A 90 -11.30 7.87 -8.99
CA ARG A 90 -10.70 8.49 -10.17
C ARG A 90 -9.19 8.71 -10.03
N GLN A 91 -8.70 9.07 -8.84
CA GLN A 91 -7.29 9.40 -8.62
C GLN A 91 -6.40 8.17 -8.40
N LEU A 92 -6.95 7.13 -7.77
CA LEU A 92 -6.17 5.94 -7.38
C LEU A 92 -5.41 5.28 -8.54
N PRO A 93 -5.99 5.07 -9.74
CA PRO A 93 -5.28 4.35 -10.81
C PRO A 93 -3.98 5.03 -11.24
N GLY A 94 -3.97 6.37 -11.29
CA GLY A 94 -2.77 7.13 -11.64
C GLY A 94 -1.68 7.01 -10.57
N GLN A 95 -2.07 7.11 -9.30
CA GLN A 95 -1.15 6.97 -8.17
C GLN A 95 -0.55 5.56 -8.08
N THR A 96 -1.37 4.52 -8.22
CA THR A 96 -0.91 3.13 -8.12
C THR A 96 -0.01 2.74 -9.30
N THR A 97 -0.33 3.19 -10.52
CA THR A 97 0.50 2.93 -11.70
C THR A 97 1.87 3.59 -11.58
N GLY A 98 1.93 4.86 -11.16
CA GLY A 98 3.19 5.59 -10.98
C GLY A 98 4.07 4.96 -9.89
N ALA A 99 3.47 4.57 -8.77
CA ALA A 99 4.19 3.88 -7.69
C ALA A 99 4.76 2.52 -8.14
N MET A 100 3.99 1.75 -8.92
CA MET A 100 4.45 0.46 -9.45
C MET A 100 5.55 0.61 -10.51
N ALA A 101 5.49 1.63 -11.36
CA ALA A 101 6.54 1.93 -12.32
C ALA A 101 7.87 2.27 -11.62
N GLU A 102 7.81 3.09 -10.57
CA GLU A 102 8.99 3.43 -9.78
C GLU A 102 9.54 2.23 -9.00
N LEU A 103 8.65 1.41 -8.41
CA LEU A 103 9.06 0.18 -7.75
C LEU A 103 9.76 -0.79 -8.70
N LYS A 104 9.22 -0.97 -9.91
CA LYS A 104 9.85 -1.77 -10.97
C LYS A 104 11.23 -1.22 -11.31
N ARG A 105 11.36 0.10 -11.50
CA ARG A 105 12.64 0.76 -11.78
C ARG A 105 13.67 0.50 -10.69
N LEU A 106 13.28 0.61 -9.41
CA LEU A 106 14.16 0.35 -8.28
C LEU A 106 14.61 -1.11 -8.21
N ALA A 107 13.67 -2.04 -8.40
CA ALA A 107 13.94 -3.48 -8.38
C ALA A 107 14.90 -3.89 -9.51
N GLU A 108 14.73 -3.32 -10.70
CA GLU A 108 15.62 -3.58 -11.85
C GLU A 108 16.99 -2.90 -11.72
N SER A 109 17.09 -1.81 -10.94
CA SER A 109 18.37 -1.15 -10.67
C SER A 109 19.20 -1.82 -9.57
N GLY A 110 18.65 -2.81 -8.85
CA GLY A 110 19.37 -3.59 -7.83
C GLY A 110 19.86 -2.78 -6.62
N ALA A 111 19.12 -1.73 -6.23
CA ALA A 111 19.45 -0.87 -5.09
C ALA A 111 19.07 -1.49 -3.74
#